data_AF-A0A2N2NSM7-F1
#
_entry.id   AF-A0A2N2NSM7-F1
#
_cell.length_a   1.000
_cell.length_b   1.000
_cell.length_c   1.000
_cell.angle_alpha   90.00
_cell.angle_beta   90.00
_cell.angle_gamma   90.00
#
_symmetry.space_group_name_H-M   'P 1'
#
loop_
_entity.id
_entity.type
_entity.pdbx_description
1 polymer ?
#
loop_
_entity_poly.entity_id
_entity_poly.type
_entity_poly.pdbx_seq_one_letter_code
_entity_poly.pdbx_strand_id
1 'polypeptide(L)'
;MIPTLNEIAYLPHLIDALALQTRFPDEMIVADAGSKDGTAELVQARCVHVVHGGMPAVERNAGRAAKGDLLLFLDADVLPPPDFFVRVLEEFEQKKPGVTTCFIVPLDGNPFSMRRVGKEGLVKLSLKYAWCEIYALIGKPVHNAPFKYEFGFSPLNVSNRLDFCN
;
A
#
# COMPACT_ATOMS: atom_id res chain seq x y z
N MET A 1 -5.89 -1.49 4.89
CA MET A 1 -4.68 -2.32 5.05
C MET A 1 -3.48 -1.49 4.65
N ILE A 2 -2.46 -1.43 5.52
CA ILE A 2 -1.26 -0.61 5.35
C ILE A 2 -0.02 -1.52 5.45
N PRO A 3 0.68 -1.81 4.34
CA PRO A 3 1.97 -2.51 4.38
C PRO A 3 3.04 -1.58 4.93
N THR A 4 4.01 -2.10 5.69
CA THR A 4 4.91 -1.25 6.46
C THR A 4 6.28 -1.93 6.67
N LEU A 5 7.35 -1.22 6.33
CA LEU A 5 8.73 -1.63 6.59
C LEU A 5 9.65 -0.43 6.78
N ASN A 6 10.04 -0.16 8.02
CA ASN A 6 10.84 0.98 8.43
C ASN A 6 10.25 2.33 7.96
N GLU A 7 9.00 2.59 8.35
CA GLU A 7 8.23 3.75 7.91
C GLU A 7 8.00 4.76 9.05
N ILE A 8 8.87 4.80 10.07
CA ILE A 8 8.69 5.66 11.26
C ILE A 8 8.60 7.15 10.90
N ALA A 9 9.23 7.54 9.79
CA ALA A 9 9.23 8.90 9.30
C ALA A 9 7.90 9.34 8.65
N TYR A 10 7.05 8.38 8.24
CA TYR A 10 5.87 8.67 7.43
C TYR A 10 4.58 8.18 8.07
N LEU A 11 4.59 6.98 8.65
CA LEU A 11 3.42 6.35 9.23
C LEU A 11 2.71 7.20 10.30
N PRO A 12 3.40 7.94 11.20
CA PRO A 12 2.72 8.85 12.12
C PRO A 12 1.82 9.87 11.41
N HIS A 13 2.29 10.45 10.30
CA HIS A 13 1.54 11.45 9.56
C HIS A 13 0.30 10.86 8.89
N LEU A 14 0.40 9.64 8.35
CA LEU A 14 -0.77 8.92 7.85
C LEU A 14 -1.77 8.65 8.97
N ILE A 15 -1.33 8.14 10.12
CA ILE A 15 -2.23 7.86 11.26
C ILE A 15 -2.94 9.13 11.71
N ASP A 16 -2.22 10.25 11.82
CA ASP A 16 -2.80 11.55 12.18
C ASP A 16 -3.82 12.02 11.11
N ALA A 17 -3.51 11.86 9.83
CA ALA A 17 -4.44 12.19 8.74
C ALA A 17 -5.70 11.30 8.73
N LEU A 18 -5.57 10.02 9.08
CA LEU A 18 -6.69 9.09 9.21
C LEU A 18 -7.57 9.43 10.43
N ALA A 19 -6.97 9.94 11.52
CA ALA A 19 -7.69 10.40 12.70
C ALA A 19 -8.49 11.70 12.46
N LEU A 20 -8.20 12.44 11.38
CA LEU A 20 -8.89 13.67 10.99
C LEU A 20 -9.96 13.45 9.91
N GLN A 21 -10.23 12.20 9.52
CA GLN A 21 -11.22 11.90 8.51
C GLN A 21 -12.63 12.20 8.99
N THR A 22 -13.47 12.73 8.11
CA THR A 22 -14.90 12.95 8.38
C THR A 22 -15.68 11.64 8.51
N ARG A 23 -15.16 10.56 7.91
CA ARG A 23 -15.59 9.17 8.08
C ARG A 23 -14.38 8.32 8.45
N PHE A 24 -14.39 7.69 9.61
CA PHE A 24 -13.34 6.76 10.02
C PHE A 24 -13.41 5.45 9.25
N PRO A 25 -12.32 4.69 9.10
CA PRO A 25 -12.41 3.29 8.70
C PRO A 25 -13.00 2.44 9.83
N ASP A 26 -13.75 1.39 9.50
CA ASP A 26 -14.31 0.47 10.51
C ASP A 26 -13.22 -0.39 11.15
N GLU A 27 -12.18 -0.72 10.38
CA GLU A 27 -11.01 -1.44 10.85
C GLU A 27 -9.74 -0.92 10.15
N MET A 28 -8.63 -0.96 10.88
CA MET A 28 -7.31 -0.65 10.36
C MET A 28 -6.36 -1.81 10.66
N ILE A 29 -5.78 -2.35 9.59
CA ILE A 29 -4.81 -3.45 9.63
C ILE A 29 -3.49 -2.92 9.11
N VAL A 30 -2.43 -3.05 9.91
CA VAL A 30 -1.04 -2.75 9.52
C VAL A 30 -0.27 -4.07 9.44
N ALA A 31 0.40 -4.30 8.32
CA ALA A 31 1.27 -5.46 8.15
C ALA A 31 2.72 -4.97 8.22
N ASP A 32 3.43 -5.34 9.29
CA ASP A 32 4.82 -4.93 9.49
C ASP A 32 5.78 -6.05 9.08
N ALA A 33 6.69 -5.77 8.14
CA ALA A 33 7.68 -6.71 7.63
C ALA A 33 8.98 -6.78 8.45
N GLY A 34 8.91 -6.56 9.77
CA GLY A 34 10.06 -6.65 10.67
C GLY A 34 10.87 -5.35 10.71
N SER A 35 10.18 -4.23 10.93
CA SER A 35 10.80 -2.91 11.09
C SER A 35 11.79 -2.88 12.25
N LYS A 36 12.83 -2.05 12.13
CA LYS A 36 13.93 -1.91 13.09
C LYS A 36 14.18 -0.47 13.55
N ASP A 37 13.30 0.44 13.15
CA ASP A 37 13.44 1.89 13.30
C ASP A 37 12.45 2.50 14.30
N GLY A 38 11.72 1.67 15.06
CA GLY A 38 10.66 2.13 15.96
C GLY A 38 9.24 2.01 15.40
N THR A 39 9.09 1.61 14.12
CA THR A 39 7.76 1.54 13.49
C THR A 39 6.85 0.51 14.15
N ALA A 40 7.37 -0.66 14.50
CA ALA A 40 6.57 -1.73 15.11
C ALA A 40 6.04 -1.30 16.49
N GLU A 41 6.88 -0.64 17.29
CA GLU A 41 6.55 -0.09 18.60
C GLU A 41 5.46 0.99 18.50
N LEU A 42 5.56 1.88 17.52
CA LEU A 42 4.54 2.89 17.24
C LEU A 42 3.17 2.24 16.94
N VAL A 43 3.16 1.23 16.06
CA VAL A 43 1.92 0.58 15.64
C VAL A 43 1.27 -0.17 16.81
N GLN A 44 2.07 -0.88 17.62
CA GLN A 44 1.59 -1.56 18.82
C GLN A 44 0.98 -0.57 19.84
N ALA A 45 1.64 0.57 20.07
CA ALA A 45 1.16 1.59 20.99
C ALA A 45 -0.16 2.25 20.54
N ARG A 46 -0.48 2.21 19.24
CA ARG A 46 -1.70 2.80 18.66
C ARG A 46 -2.83 1.79 18.45
N CYS A 47 -2.71 0.58 19.01
CA CYS A 47 -3.74 -0.47 19.00
C CYS A 47 -4.23 -0.88 17.61
N VAL A 48 -3.36 -0.81 16.60
CA VAL A 48 -3.69 -1.24 15.24
C VAL A 48 -3.50 -2.74 15.12
N HIS A 49 -4.37 -3.45 14.39
CA HIS A 49 -4.19 -4.88 14.17
C HIS A 49 -2.91 -5.12 13.39
N VAL A 50 -1.91 -5.70 14.05
CA VAL A 50 -0.60 -6.02 13.44
C VAL A 50 -0.57 -7.47 13.01
N VAL A 51 -0.30 -7.66 11.73
CA VAL A 51 -0.05 -8.99 11.15
C VAL A 51 1.40 -9.09 10.73
N HIS A 52 2.01 -10.26 10.88
CA HIS A 52 3.38 -10.49 10.42
C HIS A 52 3.47 -10.28 8.91
N GLY A 53 4.30 -9.32 8.51
CA GLY A 53 4.59 -9.00 7.13
C GLY A 53 5.74 -9.81 6.54
N GLY A 54 6.21 -9.37 5.37
CA GLY A 54 7.28 -10.02 4.61
C GLY A 54 7.56 -9.25 3.33
N MET A 55 7.52 -9.92 2.18
CA MET A 55 7.51 -9.19 0.90
C MET A 55 6.19 -8.43 0.73
N PRO A 56 6.15 -7.34 -0.06
CA PRO A 56 4.95 -6.50 -0.21
C PRO A 56 3.65 -7.26 -0.59
N ALA A 57 3.78 -8.36 -1.32
CA ALA A 57 2.63 -9.21 -1.65
C ALA A 57 2.10 -10.00 -0.45
N VAL A 58 2.99 -10.47 0.45
CA VAL A 58 2.60 -11.16 1.70
C VAL A 58 1.84 -10.19 2.60
N GLU A 59 2.36 -8.97 2.75
CA GLU A 59 1.71 -7.91 3.51
C GLU A 59 0.31 -7.64 2.96
N ARG A 60 0.19 -7.34 1.65
CA ARG A 60 -1.12 -7.08 1.03
C ARG A 60 -2.10 -8.25 1.18
N ASN A 61 -1.61 -9.48 1.07
CA ASN A 61 -2.42 -10.67 1.30
C ASN A 61 -2.93 -10.81 2.74
N ALA A 62 -2.25 -10.20 3.71
CA ALA A 62 -2.73 -10.16 5.08
C ALA A 62 -4.02 -9.33 5.24
N GLY A 63 -4.33 -8.47 4.25
CA GLY A 63 -5.63 -7.82 4.12
C GLY A 63 -6.82 -8.80 4.02
N ARG A 64 -6.59 -10.09 3.76
CA ARG A 64 -7.63 -11.14 3.82
C ARG A 64 -8.22 -11.36 5.21
N ALA A 65 -7.56 -10.86 6.26
CA ALA A 65 -8.11 -10.86 7.62
C ALA A 65 -9.19 -9.79 7.84
N ALA A 66 -9.34 -8.85 6.91
CA ALA A 66 -10.37 -7.82 6.95
C ALA A 66 -11.77 -8.44 6.93
N LYS A 67 -12.66 -7.84 7.70
CA LYS A 67 -14.07 -8.22 7.85
C LYS A 67 -15.01 -7.25 7.13
N GLY A 68 -14.51 -6.09 6.72
CA GLY A 68 -15.30 -5.09 5.99
C GLY A 68 -15.65 -5.51 4.56
N ASP A 69 -16.72 -4.91 4.03
CA ASP A 69 -17.19 -5.15 2.67
C ASP A 69 -16.27 -4.53 1.60
N LEU A 70 -15.54 -3.48 1.98
CA LEU A 70 -14.59 -2.78 1.12
C LEU A 70 -13.19 -2.87 1.72
N LEU A 71 -12.26 -3.47 0.97
CA LEU A 71 -10.85 -3.53 1.32
C LEU A 71 -10.07 -2.43 0.59
N LEU A 72 -9.56 -1.46 1.35
CA LEU A 72 -8.68 -0.41 0.85
C LEU A 72 -7.22 -0.70 1.20
N PHE A 73 -6.33 -0.54 0.22
CA PHE A 73 -4.88 -0.52 0.40
C PHE A 73 -4.38 0.93 0.43
N LEU A 74 -3.65 1.30 1.48
CA LEU A 74 -2.97 2.59 1.60
C LEU A 74 -1.51 2.33 1.95
N ASP A 75 -0.58 2.95 1.23
CA ASP A 75 0.84 2.88 1.58
C ASP A 75 1.12 3.80 2.80
N ALA A 76 2.18 3.54 3.57
CA ALA A 76 2.47 4.28 4.81
C ALA A 76 2.88 5.76 4.59
N ASP A 77 3.22 6.13 3.36
CA ASP A 77 3.72 7.44 2.94
C ASP A 77 2.69 8.31 2.20
N VAL A 78 1.40 7.96 2.30
CA VAL A 78 0.30 8.73 1.70
C VAL A 78 -0.37 9.65 2.71
N LEU A 79 -0.91 10.78 2.22
CA LEU A 79 -1.73 11.70 3.01
C LEU A 79 -3.10 11.88 2.35
N PRO A 80 -4.13 11.15 2.82
CA PRO A 80 -5.49 11.31 2.29
C PRO A 80 -6.10 12.65 2.75
N PRO A 81 -6.88 13.34 1.90
CA PRO A 81 -7.63 14.51 2.33
C PRO A 81 -8.72 14.13 3.35
N PRO A 82 -9.22 15.06 4.20
CA PRO A 82 -10.16 14.74 5.28
C PRO A 82 -11.48 14.09 4.86
N ASP A 83 -11.91 14.26 3.60
CA ASP A 83 -13.15 13.71 3.02
C ASP A 83 -12.92 12.44 2.20
N PHE A 84 -11.71 11.86 2.25
CA PHE A 84 -11.30 10.77 1.36
C PHE A 84 -12.20 9.54 1.46
N PHE A 85 -12.48 9.04 2.66
CA PHE A 85 -13.32 7.85 2.82
C PHE A 85 -14.77 8.08 2.39
N VAL A 86 -15.32 9.27 2.62
CA VAL A 86 -16.67 9.63 2.15
C VAL A 86 -16.73 9.54 0.62
N ARG A 87 -15.75 10.14 -0.07
CA ARG A 87 -15.66 10.09 -1.54
C ARG A 87 -15.53 8.68 -2.08
N VAL A 88 -14.76 7.82 -1.40
CA VAL A 88 -14.63 6.41 -1.78
C VAL A 88 -15.98 5.70 -1.66
N LEU A 89 -16.67 5.87 -0.53
CA LEU A 89 -17.98 5.25 -0.32
C LEU A 89 -19.01 5.73 -1.35
N GLU A 90 -19.09 7.04 -1.61
CA GLU A 90 -20.00 7.61 -2.62
C GLU A 90 -19.75 7.02 -4.02
N GLU A 91 -18.49 6.86 -4.42
CA GLU A 91 -18.13 6.25 -5.70
C GLU A 91 -18.60 4.79 -5.78
N PHE A 92 -18.44 4.02 -4.70
CA PHE A 92 -18.90 2.63 -4.63
C PHE A 92 -20.42 2.51 -4.61
N GLU A 93 -21.11 3.40 -3.91
CA GLU A 93 -22.58 3.42 -3.86
C GLU A 93 -23.19 3.80 -5.22
N GLN A 94 -22.63 4.83 -5.88
CA GLN A 94 -23.17 5.37 -7.13
C GLN A 94 -22.86 4.47 -8.34
N LYS A 95 -21.61 4.00 -8.46
CA LYS A 95 -21.15 3.28 -9.66
C LYS A 95 -21.07 1.77 -9.48
N LYS A 96 -21.07 1.29 -8.23
CA LYS A 96 -20.95 -0.14 -7.87
C LYS A 96 -19.81 -0.87 -8.62
N PRO A 97 -18.59 -0.31 -8.68
CA PRO A 97 -17.48 -0.94 -9.36
C PRO A 97 -16.99 -2.16 -8.55
N GLY A 98 -16.42 -3.16 -9.24
CA GLY A 98 -15.73 -4.27 -8.57
C GLY A 98 -14.35 -3.91 -8.01
N VAL A 99 -13.71 -2.88 -8.58
CA VAL A 99 -12.43 -2.32 -8.14
C VAL A 99 -12.32 -0.87 -8.61
N THR A 100 -11.69 -0.01 -7.82
CA THR A 100 -11.39 1.37 -8.20
C THR A 100 -9.99 1.77 -7.73
N THR A 101 -9.48 2.87 -8.26
CA THR A 101 -8.23 3.50 -7.83
C THR A 101 -8.46 4.98 -7.62
N CYS A 102 -7.59 5.61 -6.82
CA CYS A 102 -7.57 7.06 -6.65
C CYS A 102 -6.45 7.69 -7.49
N PHE A 103 -6.59 8.99 -7.75
CA PHE A 103 -5.49 9.81 -8.26
C PHE A 103 -4.53 10.10 -7.11
N ILE A 104 -3.26 9.82 -7.32
CA ILE A 104 -2.18 10.06 -6.36
C ILE A 104 -1.27 11.13 -6.95
N VAL A 105 -1.03 12.18 -6.18
CA VAL A 105 -0.16 13.30 -6.57
C VAL A 105 1.02 13.36 -5.60
N PRO A 106 2.27 13.47 -6.09
CA PRO A 106 3.43 13.60 -5.23
C PRO A 106 3.38 14.92 -4.46
N LEU A 107 3.61 14.86 -3.13
CA LEU A 107 3.57 16.03 -2.25
C LEU A 107 4.70 17.02 -2.52
N ASP A 108 5.85 16.53 -2.98
CA ASP A 108 7.03 17.34 -3.34
C ASP A 108 6.94 17.91 -4.77
N GLY A 109 5.87 17.60 -5.51
CA GLY A 109 5.69 17.99 -6.91
C GLY A 109 6.66 17.29 -7.88
N ASN A 110 7.50 16.37 -7.40
CA ASN A 110 8.45 15.65 -8.23
C ASN A 110 7.77 14.42 -8.83
N PRO A 111 7.70 14.28 -10.17
CA PRO A 111 7.08 13.11 -10.79
C PRO A 111 7.89 11.82 -10.56
N PHE A 112 9.13 11.92 -10.07
CA PHE A 112 10.00 10.77 -9.84
C PHE A 112 10.10 10.41 -8.36
N SER A 113 10.02 9.11 -8.09
CA SER A 113 10.35 8.58 -6.77
C SER A 113 11.85 8.75 -6.50
N MET A 114 12.20 9.78 -5.73
CA MET A 114 13.58 10.07 -5.32
C MET A 114 14.22 8.88 -4.58
N ARG A 115 13.42 8.11 -3.84
CA ARG A 115 13.84 6.84 -3.22
C ARG A 115 14.38 5.85 -4.26
N ARG A 116 13.68 5.68 -5.39
CA ARG A 116 14.12 4.77 -6.47
C ARG A 116 15.30 5.33 -7.23
N VAL A 117 15.37 6.65 -7.44
CA VAL A 117 16.55 7.30 -8.03
C VAL A 117 17.79 7.02 -7.18
N GLY A 118 17.69 7.14 -5.85
CA GLY A 118 18.80 6.84 -4.94
C GLY A 118 19.24 5.37 -4.97
N LYS A 119 18.30 4.43 -5.10
CA LYS A 119 18.60 2.97 -5.09
C LYS A 119 19.10 2.45 -6.45
N GLU A 120 18.50 2.90 -7.55
CA GLU A 120 18.73 2.33 -8.88
C GLU A 120 19.59 3.22 -9.79
N GLY A 121 19.74 4.51 -9.44
CA GLY A 121 20.38 5.54 -10.26
C GLY A 121 19.45 6.09 -11.35
N LEU A 122 19.53 7.41 -11.61
CA LEU A 122 18.64 8.12 -12.53
C LEU A 122 18.67 7.52 -13.94
N VAL A 123 19.85 7.22 -14.48
CA VAL A 123 20.01 6.72 -15.86
C VAL A 123 19.29 5.38 -16.05
N LYS A 124 19.52 4.44 -15.14
CA LYS A 124 18.91 3.10 -15.22
C LYS A 124 17.39 3.17 -15.05
N LEU A 125 16.93 4.07 -14.19
CA LEU A 125 15.51 4.31 -13.98
C LEU A 125 14.86 4.91 -15.23
N SER A 126 15.43 5.98 -15.79
CA SER A 126 14.92 6.62 -17.02
C SER A 126 14.86 5.65 -18.20
N LEU A 127 15.86 4.77 -18.36
CA LEU A 127 15.83 3.73 -19.39
C LEU A 127 14.66 2.75 -19.23
N LYS A 128 14.30 2.38 -17.98
CA LYS A 128 13.13 1.54 -17.72
C LYS A 128 11.83 2.24 -18.09
N TYR A 129 11.68 3.52 -17.71
CA TYR A 129 10.47 4.28 -18.03
C TYR A 129 10.31 4.47 -19.55
N ALA A 130 11.38 4.85 -20.25
CA ALA A 130 11.38 4.97 -21.71
C ALA A 130 11.02 3.64 -22.38
N TRP A 131 11.56 2.52 -21.89
CA TRP A 131 11.21 1.20 -22.42
C TRP A 131 9.74 0.86 -22.20
N CYS A 132 9.18 1.18 -21.01
CA CYS A 132 7.76 0.98 -20.74
C CYS A 132 6.86 1.83 -21.65
N GLU A 133 7.20 3.09 -21.90
CA GLU A 133 6.46 3.95 -22.82
C GLU A 133 6.51 3.43 -24.26
N ILE A 134 7.70 3.06 -24.74
CA ILE A 134 7.88 2.43 -26.05
C ILE A 134 7.04 1.14 -26.14
N TYR A 135 7.05 0.31 -25.09
CA TYR A 135 6.27 -0.91 -25.05
C TYR A 135 4.76 -0.65 -25.08
N ALA A 136 4.28 0.35 -24.35
CA ALA A 136 2.87 0.77 -24.35
C ALA A 136 2.44 1.30 -25.73
N LEU A 137 3.29 2.07 -26.40
CA LEU A 137 3.05 2.58 -27.77
C LEU A 137 2.98 1.47 -28.82
N ILE A 138 3.70 0.36 -28.61
CA ILE A 138 3.65 -0.81 -29.50
C ILE A 138 2.32 -1.58 -29.37
N GLY A 139 1.48 -1.26 -28.37
CA GLY A 139 0.10 -1.75 -28.24
C GLY A 139 -0.02 -3.26 -28.02
N LYS A 140 1.08 -3.94 -27.67
CA LYS A 140 1.05 -5.38 -27.41
C LYS A 140 0.53 -5.65 -26.00
N PRO A 141 -0.39 -6.62 -25.83
CA PRO A 141 -0.77 -7.06 -24.49
C PRO A 141 0.46 -7.56 -23.72
N VAL A 142 0.65 -7.05 -22.50
CA VAL A 142 1.74 -7.45 -21.61
C VAL A 142 1.41 -8.83 -21.04
N HIS A 143 1.92 -9.89 -21.67
CA HIS A 143 1.78 -11.25 -21.14
C HIS A 143 2.91 -11.63 -20.17
N ASN A 144 4.06 -10.95 -20.26
CA ASN A 144 5.23 -11.17 -19.40
C ASN A 144 5.87 -9.82 -19.02
N ALA A 145 6.44 -9.73 -17.83
CA ALA A 145 7.08 -8.51 -17.37
C ALA A 145 8.32 -8.17 -18.25
N PRO A 146 8.48 -6.92 -18.72
CA PRO A 146 9.60 -6.52 -19.59
C PRO A 146 10.96 -6.50 -18.86
N PHE A 147 10.95 -6.61 -17.54
CA PHE A 147 12.11 -6.76 -16.69
C PHE A 147 11.84 -7.88 -15.67
N LYS A 148 12.90 -8.58 -15.23
CA LYS A 148 12.77 -9.51 -14.10
C LYS A 148 12.31 -8.74 -12.88
N TYR A 149 11.04 -8.89 -12.55
CA TYR A 149 10.39 -8.35 -11.36
C TYR A 149 9.76 -9.53 -10.63
N GLU A 150 10.32 -9.89 -9.48
CA GLU A 150 9.71 -10.89 -8.62
C GLU A 150 8.62 -10.20 -7.80
N PHE A 151 7.37 -10.38 -8.21
CA PHE A 151 6.27 -10.20 -7.28
C PHE A 151 6.42 -11.28 -6.20
N GLY A 152 6.60 -10.87 -4.94
CA GLY A 152 6.80 -11.77 -3.80
C GLY A 152 5.58 -12.61 -3.43
N PHE A 153 4.80 -13.05 -4.40
CA PHE A 153 3.69 -13.96 -4.18
C PHE A 153 4.26 -15.35 -3.87
N SER A 154 4.38 -15.64 -2.57
CA SER A 154 4.46 -17.02 -2.11
C SER A 154 3.03 -17.47 -1.81
N PRO A 155 2.53 -18.58 -2.38
CA PRO A 155 1.29 -19.17 -1.91
C PRO A 155 1.51 -19.55 -0.45
N LEU A 156 0.83 -18.85 0.48
CA LEU A 156 0.85 -19.21 1.89
C LEU A 156 0.29 -20.64 1.99
N ASN A 157 1.09 -21.58 2.51
CA ASN A 157 0.57 -22.84 3.03
C ASN A 157 -0.43 -22.46 4.13
N VAL A 158 -1.72 -22.67 3.87
CA VAL A 158 -2.79 -22.43 4.84
C VAL A 158 -2.70 -23.52 5.90
N SER A 159 -1.76 -23.36 6.83
CA SER A 159 -1.66 -24.13 8.06
C SER A 159 -1.33 -23.15 9.17
N ASN A 160 -2.38 -22.54 9.73
CA ASN A 160 -2.68 -22.56 11.17
C ASN A 160 -3.71 -21.47 11.47
N ARG A 161 -4.68 -21.84 12.32
CA ARG A 161 -5.52 -20.90 13.06
C ARG A 161 -4.64 -19.79 13.62
N LEU A 162 -4.92 -18.56 13.21
CA LEU A 162 -4.48 -17.39 13.96
C LEU A 162 -5.38 -17.35 15.19
N ASP A 163 -4.83 -17.77 16.33
CA ASP A 163 -5.47 -17.54 17.63
C ASP A 163 -5.48 -16.03 17.88
N PHE A 164 -6.68 -15.47 17.93
CA PHE A 164 -6.89 -14.07 18.24
C PHE A 164 -6.78 -13.88 19.75
N CYS A 165 -6.00 -12.89 20.20
CA CYS A 165 -5.99 -12.46 21.60
C CYS A 165 -7.41 -12.01 21.99
N ASN A 166 -8.00 -12.72 22.96
CA ASN A 166 -9.18 -12.29 23.72
C ASN A 166 -8.80 -11.21 24.74
#